data_AF-F4EY59-F1
#
_entry.id   AF-F4EY59-F1
#
_cell.length_a   1.000
_cell.length_b   1.000
_cell.length_c   1.000
_cell.angle_alpha   90.00
_cell.angle_beta   90.00
_cell.angle_gamma   90.00
#
_symmetry.space_group_name_H-M   'P 1'
#
loop_
_entity.id
_entity.type
_entity.pdbx_description
1 polymer ?
#
loop_
_entity_poly.entity_id
_entity_poly.type
_entity_poly.pdbx_seq_one_letter_code
_entity_poly.pdbx_strand_id
1 'polypeptide(L)'
;MTRLPSFDDFLDSTPFNSFLADSQTARHIYENIICTEEMQRKLTEISDKGKPAILASGPAVEEYFRMHKDECDLRLKDDQVRQAIGRMNKEVLEALGYTKVRDHVDLEKGFCEHFKSGTVFAKKA
;
A
#
# COMPACT_ATOMS: atom_id res chain seq x y z
N MET A 1 -12.17 9.13 16.27
CA MET A 1 -11.25 8.12 15.70
C MET A 1 -11.70 7.88 14.27
N THR A 2 -10.84 8.14 13.29
CA THR A 2 -11.12 7.78 11.89
C THR A 2 -11.14 6.24 11.81
N ARG A 3 -12.26 5.66 11.39
CA ARG A 3 -12.35 4.22 11.14
C ARG A 3 -11.69 3.95 9.79
N LEU A 4 -10.63 3.15 9.76
CA LEU A 4 -10.09 2.66 8.50
C LEU A 4 -11.08 1.68 7.85
N PRO A 5 -11.15 1.65 6.51
CA PRO A 5 -11.92 0.64 5.79
C PRO A 5 -11.40 -0.76 6.11
N SER A 6 -12.30 -1.72 6.22
CA SER A 6 -11.93 -3.15 6.31
C SER A 6 -11.35 -3.65 4.99
N PHE A 7 -10.77 -4.85 4.98
CA PHE A 7 -10.30 -5.44 3.72
C PHE A 7 -11.45 -5.67 2.74
N ASP A 8 -12.65 -6.00 3.23
CA ASP A 8 -13.81 -6.20 2.38
C ASP A 8 -14.27 -4.86 1.77
N ASP A 9 -14.22 -3.76 2.54
CA ASP A 9 -14.45 -2.41 2.01
C ASP A 9 -13.42 -2.05 0.91
N PHE A 10 -12.14 -2.42 1.10
CA PHE A 10 -11.09 -2.23 0.09
C PHE A 10 -11.37 -3.02 -1.20
N LEU A 11 -11.81 -4.27 -1.08
CA LEU A 11 -12.18 -5.11 -2.23
C LEU A 11 -13.32 -4.46 -3.02
N ASP A 12 -14.32 -3.94 -2.32
CA ASP A 12 -15.50 -3.30 -2.91
C ASP A 12 -15.22 -1.88 -3.45
N SER A 13 -14.11 -1.25 -3.04
CA SER A 13 -13.73 0.09 -3.50
C SER A 13 -13.50 0.18 -5.03
N THR A 14 -13.15 -0.94 -5.68
CA THR A 14 -12.96 -0.99 -7.13
C THR A 14 -12.97 -2.42 -7.69
N PRO A 15 -13.56 -2.66 -8.88
CA PRO A 15 -13.54 -3.98 -9.50
C PRO A 15 -12.13 -4.51 -9.81
N PHE A 16 -11.10 -3.64 -9.84
CA PHE A 16 -9.71 -4.05 -10.03
C PHE A 16 -9.11 -4.81 -8.84
N ASN A 17 -9.81 -4.89 -7.70
CA ASN A 17 -9.36 -5.61 -6.51
C ASN A 17 -10.00 -7.00 -6.37
N SER A 18 -10.97 -7.36 -7.21
CA SER A 18 -11.74 -8.62 -7.06
C SER A 18 -10.88 -9.88 -7.07
N PHE A 19 -9.74 -9.86 -7.77
CA PHE A 19 -8.79 -10.98 -7.80
C PHE A 19 -8.12 -11.28 -6.44
N LEU A 20 -8.26 -10.38 -5.47
CA LEU A 20 -7.71 -10.53 -4.12
C LEU A 20 -8.70 -11.14 -3.13
N ALA A 21 -9.95 -11.38 -3.54
CA ALA A 21 -11.04 -11.76 -2.63
C ALA A 21 -10.71 -12.98 -1.75
N ASP A 22 -10.08 -14.00 -2.34
CA ASP A 22 -9.70 -15.23 -1.66
C ASP A 22 -8.24 -15.23 -1.17
N SER A 23 -7.54 -14.10 -1.30
CA SER A 23 -6.10 -14.01 -1.01
C SER A 23 -5.83 -13.77 0.47
N GLN A 24 -5.28 -14.79 1.14
CA GLN A 24 -4.81 -14.65 2.52
C GLN A 24 -3.62 -13.70 2.62
N THR A 25 -2.73 -13.72 1.63
CA THR A 25 -1.60 -12.79 1.52
C THR A 25 -2.06 -11.35 1.45
N ALA A 26 -3.03 -11.04 0.59
CA ALA A 26 -3.55 -9.68 0.43
C ALA A 26 -4.21 -9.17 1.70
N ARG A 27 -5.06 -10.01 2.31
CA ARG A 27 -5.71 -9.69 3.59
C ARG A 27 -4.68 -9.42 4.68
N HIS A 28 -3.66 -10.27 4.79
CA HIS A 28 -2.60 -10.10 5.77
C HIS A 28 -1.83 -8.80 5.57
N ILE A 29 -1.42 -8.50 4.33
CA ILE A 29 -0.72 -7.25 3.99
C ILE A 29 -1.59 -6.04 4.35
N TYR A 30 -2.87 -6.07 4.01
CA TYR A 30 -3.77 -4.96 4.31
C TYR A 30 -3.95 -4.75 5.81
N GLU A 31 -4.36 -5.80 6.54
CA GLU A 31 -4.77 -5.70 7.95
C GLU A 31 -3.56 -5.59 8.90
N ASN A 32 -2.49 -6.34 8.64
CA ASN A 32 -1.38 -6.52 9.60
C ASN A 32 -0.09 -5.78 9.20
N ILE A 33 -0.01 -5.22 8.00
CA ILE A 33 1.13 -4.38 7.58
C ILE A 33 0.65 -2.95 7.35
N ILE A 34 -0.27 -2.74 6.40
CA ILE A 34 -0.63 -1.41 5.90
C ILE A 34 -1.55 -0.64 6.88
N CYS A 35 -2.58 -1.29 7.42
CA CYS A 35 -3.56 -0.65 8.31
C CYS A 35 -3.08 -0.49 9.76
N THR A 36 -1.87 -0.94 10.10
CA THR A 36 -1.32 -0.78 11.45
C THR A 36 -1.11 0.70 11.80
N GLU A 37 -1.28 1.08 13.07
CA GLU A 37 -1.05 2.47 13.49
C GLU A 37 0.38 2.93 13.20
N GLU A 38 1.36 2.04 13.34
CA GLU A 38 2.76 2.34 13.02
C GLU A 38 2.93 2.67 11.54
N MET A 39 2.36 1.85 10.64
CA MET A 39 2.46 2.09 9.21
C MET A 39 1.69 3.33 8.78
N GLN A 40 0.52 3.59 9.37
CA GLN A 40 -0.22 4.84 9.15
C GLN A 40 0.64 6.07 9.45
N ARG A 41 1.33 6.10 10.60
CA ARG A 41 2.25 7.20 10.94
C ARG A 41 3.36 7.37 9.90
N LYS A 42 3.96 6.27 9.45
CA LYS A 42 5.01 6.31 8.40
C LYS A 42 4.45 6.80 7.06
N LEU A 43 3.26 6.34 6.67
CA LEU A 43 2.58 6.78 5.44
C LEU A 43 2.31 8.28 5.48
N THR A 44 1.81 8.81 6.61
CA THR A 44 1.59 10.25 6.78
C THR A 44 2.90 11.04 6.75
N GLU A 45 3.95 10.56 7.44
CA GLU A 45 5.26 11.24 7.49
C GLU A 45 5.92 11.32 6.11
N ILE A 46 5.87 10.24 5.34
CA ILE A 46 6.39 10.20 3.96
C ILE A 46 5.57 11.11 3.04
N SER A 47 4.24 11.13 3.21
CA SER A 47 3.36 11.99 2.42
C SER A 47 3.56 13.48 2.74
N ASP A 48 3.74 13.84 4.00
CA ASP A 48 4.03 15.22 4.43
C ASP A 48 5.37 15.73 3.89
N LYS A 49 6.31 14.82 3.62
CA LYS A 49 7.58 15.10 2.93
C LYS A 49 7.44 15.21 1.40
N GLY A 50 6.23 15.09 0.86
CA GLY A 50 5.96 15.12 -0.58
C GLY A 50 6.54 13.92 -1.33
N LYS A 51 6.78 12.80 -0.65
CA LYS A 51 7.40 11.60 -1.21
C LYS A 51 6.34 10.51 -1.51
N PRO A 52 6.62 9.56 -2.43
CA PRO A 52 5.69 8.47 -2.72
C PRO A 52 5.37 7.62 -1.49
N ALA A 53 4.09 7.40 -1.20
CA ALA A 53 3.64 6.68 0.00
C ALA A 53 4.18 5.24 0.07
N ILE A 54 4.43 4.61 -1.09
CA ILE A 54 4.99 3.26 -1.17
C ILE A 54 6.41 3.17 -0.58
N LEU A 55 7.12 4.29 -0.36
CA LEU A 55 8.38 4.29 0.39
C LEU A 55 8.20 3.99 1.88
N ALA A 56 6.98 4.10 2.43
CA ALA A 56 6.70 3.67 3.79
C ALA A 56 6.49 2.16 3.87
N SER A 57 5.52 1.63 3.10
CA SER A 57 5.07 0.24 3.22
C SER A 57 5.81 -0.74 2.31
N GLY A 58 6.39 -0.28 1.20
CA GLY A 58 7.09 -1.11 0.21
C GLY A 58 8.13 -2.06 0.83
N PRO A 59 9.06 -1.57 1.67
CA PRO A 59 10.05 -2.43 2.31
C PRO A 59 9.44 -3.50 3.22
N ALA A 60 8.42 -3.15 4.01
CA ALA A 60 7.76 -4.10 4.91
C ALA A 60 6.99 -5.18 4.14
N VAL A 61 6.35 -4.79 3.04
CA VAL A 61 5.68 -5.73 2.14
C VAL A 61 6.69 -6.64 1.45
N GLU A 62 7.79 -6.12 0.91
CA GLU A 62 8.84 -6.93 0.30
C GLU A 62 9.47 -7.92 1.30
N GLU A 63 9.69 -7.48 2.54
CA GLU A 63 10.17 -8.37 3.61
C GLU A 63 9.19 -9.51 3.89
N TYR A 64 7.89 -9.21 3.98
CA TYR A 64 6.86 -10.23 4.19
C TYR A 64 6.89 -11.31 3.10
N PHE A 65 6.93 -10.91 1.82
CA PHE A 65 7.04 -11.84 0.70
C PHE A 65 8.36 -12.62 0.69
N ARG A 66 9.45 -12.03 1.18
CA ARG A 66 10.74 -12.71 1.28
C ARG A 66 10.73 -13.79 2.37
N MET A 67 10.14 -13.49 3.52
CA MET A 67 10.04 -14.40 4.65
C MET A 67 9.06 -15.56 4.41
N HIS A 68 7.97 -15.33 3.69
CA HIS A 68 6.87 -16.29 3.49
C HIS A 68 6.76 -16.76 2.04
N LYS A 69 7.89 -16.83 1.33
CA LYS A 69 7.95 -17.05 -0.12
C LYS A 69 7.14 -18.26 -0.61
N ASP A 70 7.14 -19.35 0.16
CA ASP A 70 6.46 -20.60 -0.20
C ASP A 70 4.99 -20.65 0.25
N GLU A 71 4.57 -19.72 1.11
CA GLU A 71 3.21 -19.64 1.67
C GLU A 71 2.35 -18.57 0.98
N CYS A 72 2.98 -17.52 0.42
CA CYS A 72 2.24 -16.47 -0.26
C CYS A 72 1.50 -17.01 -1.50
N ASP A 73 0.20 -16.73 -1.58
CA ASP A 73 -0.66 -17.00 -2.75
C ASP A 73 -0.54 -15.92 -3.85
N LEU A 74 0.21 -14.84 -3.59
CA LEU A 74 0.51 -13.77 -4.54
C LEU A 74 2.01 -13.69 -4.87
N ARG A 75 2.35 -12.92 -5.92
CA ARG A 75 3.74 -12.65 -6.32
C ARG A 75 3.95 -11.16 -6.59
N LEU A 76 4.95 -10.57 -5.94
CA LEU A 76 5.35 -9.18 -6.21
C LEU A 76 5.91 -8.95 -7.61
N LYS A 77 6.18 -10.00 -8.40
CA LYS A 77 6.53 -9.87 -9.82
C LYS A 77 5.34 -9.41 -10.67
N ASP A 78 4.12 -9.64 -10.20
CA ASP A 78 2.90 -9.29 -10.92
C ASP A 78 2.56 -7.80 -10.72
N ASP A 79 2.45 -7.08 -11.83
CA ASP A 79 2.10 -5.65 -11.82
C ASP A 79 0.80 -5.37 -11.08
N GLN A 80 -0.20 -6.24 -11.28
CA GLN A 80 -1.52 -6.09 -10.67
C GLN A 80 -1.46 -6.15 -9.13
N VAL A 81 -0.59 -7.00 -8.58
CA VAL A 81 -0.35 -7.11 -7.13
C VAL A 81 0.32 -5.85 -6.61
N ARG A 82 1.39 -5.37 -7.28
CA ARG A 82 2.07 -4.12 -6.89
C ARG A 82 1.13 -2.92 -6.92
N GLN A 83 0.28 -2.83 -7.94
CA GLN A 83 -0.71 -1.76 -8.05
C GLN A 83 -1.79 -1.86 -6.96
N ALA A 84 -2.23 -3.08 -6.60
CA ALA A 84 -3.16 -3.27 -5.48
C ALA A 84 -2.58 -2.75 -4.17
N ILE A 85 -1.31 -3.03 -3.87
CA ILE A 85 -0.62 -2.52 -2.68
C ILE A 85 -0.55 -0.99 -2.70
N GLY A 86 -0.33 -0.38 -3.88
CA GLY A 86 -0.45 1.06 -4.05
C GLY A 86 -1.85 1.60 -3.73
N ARG A 87 -2.91 0.87 -4.13
CA ARG A 87 -4.30 1.23 -3.80
C ARG A 87 -4.63 1.06 -2.31
N MET A 88 -4.05 0.06 -1.64
CA MET A 88 -4.19 -0.09 -0.19
C MET A 88 -3.63 1.11 0.56
N ASN A 89 -2.43 1.58 0.20
CA ASN A 89 -1.85 2.81 0.77
C ASN A 89 -2.73 4.03 0.51
N LYS A 90 -3.27 4.14 -0.72
CA LYS A 90 -4.17 5.22 -1.11
C LYS A 90 -5.38 5.29 -0.20
N GLU A 91 -6.05 4.16 0.01
CA GLU A 91 -7.27 4.10 0.81
C GLU A 91 -7.03 4.50 2.27
N VAL A 92 -5.95 4.00 2.87
CA VAL A 92 -5.56 4.41 4.24
C VAL A 92 -5.31 5.92 4.30
N LEU A 93 -4.57 6.47 3.34
CA LEU A 93 -4.27 7.90 3.30
C LEU A 93 -5.53 8.74 3.06
N GLU A 94 -6.44 8.31 2.18
CA GLU A 94 -7.72 8.99 1.93
C GLU A 94 -8.60 9.01 3.18
N ALA A 95 -8.69 7.90 3.92
CA ALA A 95 -9.38 7.85 5.20
C ALA A 95 -8.79 8.86 6.21
N LEU A 96 -7.46 9.06 6.19
CA LEU A 96 -6.75 10.03 7.03
C LEU A 96 -6.84 11.49 6.53
N GLY A 97 -7.57 11.75 5.45
CA GLY A 97 -7.79 13.08 4.90
C GLY A 97 -6.71 13.56 3.92
N TYR A 98 -5.86 12.66 3.44
CA TYR A 98 -4.91 12.95 2.37
C TYR A 98 -5.56 12.79 1.00
N THR A 99 -5.04 13.50 0.02
CA THR A 99 -5.49 13.42 -1.37
C THR A 99 -4.33 13.19 -2.30
N LYS A 100 -4.57 12.44 -3.39
CA LYS A 100 -3.58 12.19 -4.42
C LYS A 100 -3.18 13.51 -5.09
N VAL A 101 -1.87 13.75 -5.18
CA VAL A 101 -1.29 14.92 -5.85
C VAL A 101 -0.61 14.55 -7.15
N ARG A 102 0.20 13.48 -7.14
CA ARG A 102 0.97 13.02 -8.31
C ARG A 102 1.03 11.50 -8.35
N ASP A 103 1.01 10.95 -9.55
CA ASP A 103 1.16 9.53 -9.82
C ASP A 103 2.46 9.23 -10.57
N HIS A 104 2.87 7.96 -10.57
CA HIS A 104 4.06 7.48 -11.30
C HIS A 104 5.35 8.25 -11.00
N VAL A 105 5.55 8.65 -9.73
CA VAL A 105 6.81 9.27 -9.29
C VAL A 105 7.84 8.18 -9.06
N ASP A 106 8.97 8.26 -9.77
CA ASP A 106 10.06 7.30 -9.65
C ASP A 106 10.65 7.27 -8.24
N LEU A 107 10.97 6.06 -7.77
CA LEU A 107 11.64 5.83 -6.50
C LEU A 107 13.15 5.91 -6.66
N GLU A 108 13.83 6.32 -5.59
CA GLU A 108 15.30 6.20 -5.50
C GLU A 108 15.70 4.72 -5.62
N LYS A 109 16.74 4.45 -6.42
CA LYS A 109 17.23 3.09 -6.67
C LYS A 109 17.73 2.46 -5.36
N GLY A 110 17.40 1.18 -5.17
CA GLY A 110 17.86 0.38 -4.04
C GLY A 110 16.99 0.45 -2.79
N PHE A 111 15.95 1.30 -2.77
CA PHE A 111 15.04 1.37 -1.64
C PHE A 111 14.01 0.22 -1.64
N CYS A 112 13.47 -0.10 -2.81
CA CYS A 112 12.58 -1.24 -3.04
C CYS A 112 13.06 -2.08 -4.23
N GLU A 113 13.02 -3.40 -4.10
CA GLU A 113 13.38 -4.35 -5.16
C GLU A 113 12.31 -4.41 -6.27
N HIS A 114 11.04 -4.40 -5.90
CA HIS A 114 9.90 -4.60 -6.79
C HIS A 114 9.14 -3.31 -7.10
N PHE A 115 9.06 -2.38 -6.15
CA PHE A 115 8.43 -1.08 -6.39
C PHE A 115 9.39 -0.10 -7.05
N LYS A 116 9.02 0.46 -8.21
CA LYS A 116 9.85 1.38 -9.00
C LYS A 116 9.28 2.79 -9.11
N SER A 117 7.96 2.93 -9.01
CA SER A 117 7.28 4.21 -8.92
C SER A 117 6.14 4.14 -7.90
N GLY A 118 5.62 5.29 -7.49
CA GLY A 118 4.50 5.37 -6.56
C GLY A 118 3.77 6.69 -6.62
N THR A 119 2.77 6.81 -5.75
CA THR A 119 1.87 7.95 -5.70
C THR A 119 2.21 8.87 -4.52
N VAL A 120 2.25 10.18 -4.78
CA VAL A 120 2.45 11.23 -3.77
C VAL A 120 1.10 11.76 -3.32
N PHE A 121 0.96 11.92 -2.00
CA PHE A 121 -0.25 12.42 -1.35
C PHE A 121 0.06 13.66 -0.52
N ALA A 122 -0.94 14.52 -0.34
CA ALA A 122 -0.85 15.66 0.56
C ALA A 122 -2.19 15.86 1.28
N LYS A 123 -2.11 16.34 2.52
CA LYS A 123 -3.28 16.76 3.29
C LYS A 123 -3.76 18.10 2.76
N LYS A 124 -5.06 18.24 2.49
CA LYS A 124 -5.61 19.56 2.19
C LYS A 124 -5.46 20.43 3.44
N ALA A 125 -4.82 21.59 3.27
CA ALA A 125 -4.70 22.62 4.30
C ALA A 125 -6.06 23.23 4.65
#